data_AF-A0A818RET6-F1
#
_entry.id   AF-A0A818RET6-F1
#
_cell.length_a   1.000
_cell.length_b   1.000
_cell.length_c   1.000
_cell.angle_alpha   90.00
_cell.angle_beta   90.00
_cell.angle_gamma   90.00
#
_symmetry.space_group_name_H-M   'P 1'
#
loop_
_entity.id
_entity.type
_entity.pdbx_description
1 polymer ?
#
loop_
_entity_poly.entity_id
_entity_poly.type
_entity_poly.pdbx_seq_one_letter_code
_entity_poly.pdbx_strand_id
1 'polypeptide(L)'
;MRRSRPRFPPWRQNRPPYQHSYRPPFSQHQFQQNQSSDVFDFLNLPEAFPSIKQLFDDPILTAIIMERIQQITPAAADSFALMNFGSVIRQKLDILVLSPSSFTACQVSEVRDVGSYKHNTIINPPIGSQIPLTSDLVVVLKTLPTREAIDQLGNRLKQDLQNEIELLSIRSTDYGLALENGNMAVHVLLTTLPTNWQSLDSSLHLDRTICKQNFYAIKHAKWVDEVCIHPSNKLLVRLLKDLRQRFNGLEPLNPWLINLLAHHCVTNNNNSTEQLPPSYAFKRALQLLSSGLFLPGSNGLYDPINDTYTNLSRPKPIMTLEEQDRLCYTSQTLLRALAIHPKYVLGTENGPDIFAGPCELNGVMFVANEPIVFKDQSNGHAIDDTQQQAMFAEVNS
;
A
#
# COMPACT_ATOMS: atom_id res chain seq x y z
N MET A 1 32.81 -73.17 27.87
CA MET A 1 33.61 -72.17 27.11
C MET A 1 32.93 -70.80 27.20
N ARG A 2 33.39 -69.93 28.12
CA ARG A 2 32.89 -68.55 28.28
C ARG A 2 33.82 -67.60 27.51
N ARG A 3 33.27 -66.84 26.54
CA ARG A 3 34.04 -65.88 25.73
C ARG A 3 34.23 -64.56 26.49
N SER A 4 35.49 -64.14 26.61
CA SER A 4 35.96 -62.90 27.23
C SER A 4 35.81 -61.68 26.31
N ARG A 5 35.44 -60.51 26.86
CA ARG A 5 35.31 -59.24 26.14
C ARG A 5 36.69 -58.66 25.74
N PRO A 6 36.83 -57.96 24.60
CA PRO A 6 38.09 -57.33 24.20
C PRO A 6 38.40 -56.08 25.03
N ARG A 7 39.67 -55.91 25.43
CA ARG A 7 40.21 -54.69 26.04
C ARG A 7 40.54 -53.66 24.94
N PHE A 8 40.12 -52.41 25.12
CA PHE A 8 40.53 -51.29 24.26
C PHE A 8 41.99 -50.87 24.55
N PRO A 9 42.78 -50.45 23.53
CA PRO A 9 44.16 -50.01 23.69
C PRO A 9 44.27 -48.56 24.20
N PRO A 10 45.37 -48.19 24.89
CA PRO A 10 45.53 -46.89 25.55
C PRO A 10 46.10 -45.84 24.59
N TRP A 11 45.25 -44.99 24.01
CA TRP A 11 45.69 -43.89 23.13
C TRP A 11 45.46 -42.51 23.74
N ARG A 12 45.96 -42.27 24.96
CA ARG A 12 46.02 -40.92 25.56
C ARG A 12 47.36 -40.67 26.25
N GLN A 13 48.45 -40.51 25.51
CA GLN A 13 49.69 -39.96 26.11
C GLN A 13 50.48 -38.93 25.29
N ASN A 14 50.08 -38.55 24.07
CA ASN A 14 50.77 -37.46 23.35
C ASN A 14 49.77 -36.51 22.67
N ARG A 15 49.22 -35.55 23.44
CA ARG A 15 48.67 -34.31 22.85
C ARG A 15 49.61 -33.16 23.22
N PRO A 16 50.01 -32.30 22.27
CA PRO A 16 50.71 -31.07 22.61
C PRO A 16 49.83 -30.22 23.53
N PRO A 17 50.41 -29.39 24.41
CA PRO A 17 49.62 -28.52 25.28
C PRO A 17 48.68 -27.66 24.43
N TYR A 18 47.42 -27.59 24.84
CA TYR A 18 46.44 -26.68 24.26
C TYR A 18 47.01 -25.26 24.37
N GLN A 19 47.59 -24.75 23.28
CA GLN A 19 47.71 -23.31 23.13
C GLN A 19 46.28 -22.81 23.01
N HIS A 20 45.85 -22.01 23.99
CA HIS A 20 44.71 -21.12 23.81
C HIS A 20 45.07 -20.14 22.71
N SER A 21 44.91 -20.56 21.45
CA SER A 21 44.67 -19.62 20.38
C SER A 21 43.40 -18.90 20.78
N TYR A 22 43.57 -17.63 21.17
CA TYR A 22 42.50 -16.66 21.25
C TYR A 22 41.74 -16.78 19.92
N ARG A 23 40.65 -17.56 19.89
CA ARG A 23 39.65 -17.35 18.86
C ARG A 23 39.18 -15.94 19.13
N PRO A 24 39.24 -15.03 18.15
CA PRO A 24 38.53 -13.78 18.29
C PRO A 24 37.11 -14.17 18.72
N PRO A 25 36.50 -13.48 19.70
CA PRO A 25 35.06 -13.65 19.93
C PRO A 25 34.43 -13.54 18.55
N PHE A 26 33.63 -14.55 18.16
CA PHE A 26 32.97 -14.66 16.84
C PHE A 26 32.96 -13.28 16.23
N SER A 27 33.89 -13.02 15.29
CA SER A 27 33.97 -11.72 14.65
C SER A 27 32.53 -11.44 14.31
N GLN A 28 31.95 -10.40 14.93
CA GLN A 28 30.57 -10.01 14.69
C GLN A 28 30.43 -10.26 13.21
N HIS A 29 29.65 -11.27 12.83
CA HIS A 29 29.19 -11.29 11.47
C HIS A 29 28.53 -9.93 11.46
N GLN A 30 29.19 -8.95 10.84
CA GLN A 30 28.50 -7.90 10.16
C GLN A 30 27.39 -8.70 9.53
N PHE A 31 26.19 -8.62 10.12
CA PHE A 31 24.99 -8.90 9.38
C PHE A 31 25.29 -8.17 8.09
N GLN A 32 25.60 -8.92 7.04
CA GLN A 32 25.79 -8.32 5.75
C GLN A 32 24.43 -7.67 5.56
N GLN A 33 24.35 -6.37 5.82
CA GLN A 33 23.10 -5.61 5.81
C GLN A 33 22.55 -5.53 4.38
N ASN A 34 23.10 -6.31 3.45
CA ASN A 34 23.07 -6.11 2.02
C ASN A 34 23.11 -7.46 1.29
N GLN A 35 22.15 -8.34 1.54
CA GLN A 35 21.55 -9.09 0.44
C GLN A 35 20.05 -8.95 0.59
N SER A 36 19.53 -7.86 0.05
CA SER A 36 18.09 -7.68 -0.08
C SER A 36 17.60 -8.76 -1.04
N SER A 37 16.80 -9.69 -0.51
CA SER A 37 16.38 -10.88 -1.24
C SER A 37 14.94 -10.75 -1.68
N ASP A 38 14.64 -11.24 -2.87
CA ASP A 38 13.25 -11.41 -3.29
C ASP A 38 12.56 -12.43 -2.37
N VAL A 39 11.31 -12.15 -2.02
CA VAL A 39 10.52 -13.05 -1.17
C VAL A 39 10.10 -14.29 -1.94
N PHE A 40 9.80 -15.35 -1.20
CA PHE A 40 9.28 -16.57 -1.78
C PHE A 40 7.98 -16.32 -2.53
N ASP A 41 7.96 -16.73 -3.80
CA ASP A 41 6.80 -16.72 -4.69
C ASP A 41 6.73 -18.06 -5.44
N PHE A 42 5.61 -18.76 -5.28
CA PHE A 42 5.38 -20.06 -5.93
C PHE A 42 5.49 -19.98 -7.46
N LEU A 43 5.10 -18.86 -8.05
CA LEU A 43 5.16 -18.70 -9.51
C LEU A 43 6.57 -18.71 -10.05
N ASN A 44 7.54 -18.26 -9.26
CA ASN A 44 8.93 -18.16 -9.70
C ASN A 44 9.65 -19.52 -9.59
N LEU A 45 9.01 -20.52 -8.96
CA LEU A 45 9.62 -21.83 -8.64
C LEU A 45 8.75 -23.04 -9.09
N PRO A 46 8.25 -23.09 -10.33
CA PRO A 46 7.34 -24.15 -10.77
C PRO A 46 8.01 -25.54 -10.80
N GLU A 47 9.32 -25.60 -11.06
CA GLU A 47 10.06 -26.87 -11.08
C GLU A 47 10.30 -27.44 -9.67
N ALA A 48 10.47 -26.57 -8.68
CA ALA A 48 10.67 -26.98 -7.29
C ALA A 48 9.34 -27.37 -6.62
N PHE A 49 8.22 -26.79 -7.06
CA PHE A 49 6.88 -27.06 -6.55
C PHE A 49 5.92 -27.48 -7.67
N PRO A 50 6.16 -28.65 -8.30
CA PRO A 50 5.32 -29.13 -9.39
C PRO A 50 3.91 -29.41 -8.86
N SER A 51 2.91 -28.90 -9.57
CA SER A 51 1.53 -29.01 -9.12
C SER A 51 0.85 -30.28 -9.61
N ILE A 52 0.17 -30.95 -8.69
CA ILE A 52 -0.58 -32.18 -8.97
C ILE A 52 -1.92 -31.86 -9.67
N LYS A 53 -2.46 -30.64 -9.46
CA LYS A 53 -3.66 -30.10 -10.11
C LYS A 53 -3.32 -28.79 -10.82
N GLN A 54 -4.11 -28.41 -11.83
CA GLN A 54 -3.93 -27.13 -12.53
C GLN A 54 -4.09 -25.96 -11.53
N LEU A 55 -3.01 -25.21 -11.29
CA LEU A 55 -2.91 -24.20 -10.23
C LEU A 55 -3.87 -23.01 -10.40
N PHE A 56 -4.24 -22.72 -11.63
CA PHE A 56 -4.80 -21.42 -12.01
C PHE A 56 -6.32 -21.41 -12.09
N ASP A 57 -6.97 -22.57 -12.10
CA ASP A 57 -8.43 -22.66 -12.22
C ASP A 57 -9.08 -22.93 -10.86
N ASP A 58 -9.62 -21.87 -10.27
CA ASP A 58 -10.49 -21.95 -9.10
C ASP A 58 -11.80 -21.22 -9.44
N PRO A 59 -12.75 -21.89 -10.13
CA PRO A 59 -13.98 -21.26 -10.60
C PRO A 59 -14.89 -20.87 -9.43
N ILE A 60 -14.82 -21.61 -8.32
CA ILE A 60 -15.59 -21.34 -7.10
C ILE A 60 -15.10 -20.03 -6.47
N LEU A 61 -13.79 -19.90 -6.24
CA LEU A 61 -13.24 -18.64 -5.71
C LEU A 61 -13.47 -17.48 -6.68
N THR A 62 -13.36 -17.72 -7.98
CA THR A 62 -13.63 -16.70 -9.00
C THR A 62 -15.08 -16.21 -8.90
N ALA A 63 -16.05 -17.11 -8.74
CA ALA A 63 -17.45 -16.73 -8.56
C ALA A 63 -17.67 -15.89 -7.30
N ILE A 64 -17.08 -16.28 -6.15
CA ILE A 64 -17.19 -15.52 -4.89
C ILE A 64 -16.55 -14.14 -5.03
N ILE A 65 -15.41 -14.05 -5.72
CA ILE A 65 -14.75 -12.77 -6.02
C ILE A 65 -15.68 -11.87 -6.84
N MET A 66 -16.30 -12.39 -7.90
CA MET A 66 -17.19 -11.60 -8.75
C MET A 66 -18.44 -11.13 -8.00
N GLU A 67 -19.00 -11.99 -7.15
CA GLU A 67 -20.10 -11.63 -6.24
C GLU A 67 -19.69 -10.46 -5.32
N ARG A 68 -18.51 -10.54 -4.68
CA ARG A 68 -18.03 -9.46 -3.81
C ARG A 68 -17.77 -8.18 -4.59
N ILE A 69 -17.15 -8.27 -5.77
CA ILE A 69 -16.90 -7.12 -6.65
C ILE A 69 -18.20 -6.39 -6.96
N GLN A 70 -19.29 -7.11 -7.25
CA GLN A 70 -20.59 -6.53 -7.51
C GLN A 70 -21.14 -5.77 -6.29
N GLN A 71 -20.94 -6.29 -5.07
CA GLN A 71 -21.39 -5.65 -3.83
C GLN A 71 -20.60 -4.37 -3.48
N ILE A 72 -19.30 -4.36 -3.72
CA ILE A 72 -18.42 -3.24 -3.33
C ILE A 72 -18.30 -2.17 -4.41
N THR A 73 -18.70 -2.46 -5.65
CA THR A 73 -18.64 -1.47 -6.72
C THR A 73 -19.82 -0.51 -6.61
N PRO A 74 -19.60 0.82 -6.66
CA PRO A 74 -20.69 1.78 -6.65
C PRO A 74 -21.66 1.57 -7.81
N ALA A 75 -22.93 1.91 -7.59
CA ALA A 75 -23.94 1.81 -8.63
C ALA A 75 -23.55 2.69 -9.84
N ALA A 76 -23.99 2.29 -11.03
CA ALA A 76 -23.68 3.03 -12.26
C ALA A 76 -24.19 4.48 -12.20
N ALA A 77 -25.36 4.69 -11.58
CA ALA A 77 -25.93 6.02 -11.37
C ALA A 77 -25.04 6.91 -10.46
N ASP A 78 -24.56 6.36 -9.33
CA ASP A 78 -23.70 7.09 -8.40
C ASP A 78 -22.34 7.42 -9.03
N SER A 79 -21.77 6.45 -9.76
CA SER A 79 -20.52 6.63 -10.50
C SER A 79 -20.65 7.73 -11.56
N PHE A 80 -21.77 7.76 -12.28
CA PHE A 80 -22.07 8.78 -13.29
C PHE A 80 -22.32 10.16 -12.66
N ALA A 81 -23.04 10.23 -11.56
CA ALA A 81 -23.28 11.48 -10.84
C ALA A 81 -21.98 12.07 -10.27
N LEU A 82 -21.10 11.25 -9.68
CA LEU A 82 -19.78 11.69 -9.24
C LEU A 82 -18.91 12.15 -10.41
N MET A 83 -19.00 11.46 -11.56
CA MET A 83 -18.30 11.87 -12.78
C MET A 83 -18.72 13.25 -13.25
N ASN A 84 -20.03 13.50 -13.30
CA ASN A 84 -20.54 14.82 -13.68
C ASN A 84 -20.12 15.89 -12.68
N PHE A 85 -20.20 15.59 -11.38
CA PHE A 85 -19.79 16.52 -10.32
C PHE A 85 -18.31 16.92 -10.46
N GLY A 86 -17.41 15.95 -10.63
CA GLY A 86 -15.99 16.21 -10.85
C GLY A 86 -15.70 16.95 -12.16
N SER A 87 -16.42 16.61 -13.24
CA SER A 87 -16.26 17.23 -14.56
C SER A 87 -16.61 18.72 -14.56
N VAL A 88 -17.71 19.11 -13.90
CA VAL A 88 -18.12 20.51 -13.79
C VAL A 88 -17.08 21.32 -13.02
N ILE A 89 -16.58 20.80 -11.89
CA ILE A 89 -15.52 21.47 -11.10
C ILE A 89 -14.24 21.61 -11.93
N ARG A 90 -13.83 20.53 -12.62
CA ARG A 90 -12.66 20.54 -13.48
C ARG A 90 -12.78 21.61 -14.57
N GLN A 91 -13.93 21.73 -15.22
CA GLN A 91 -14.16 22.73 -16.27
C GLN A 91 -13.92 24.16 -15.75
N LYS A 92 -14.36 24.47 -14.52
CA LYS A 92 -14.10 25.78 -13.89
C LYS A 92 -12.62 26.00 -13.63
N LEU A 93 -11.91 24.97 -13.16
CA LEU A 93 -10.47 25.05 -12.94
C LEU A 93 -9.68 25.19 -14.27
N ASP A 94 -10.11 24.52 -15.33
CA ASP A 94 -9.49 24.63 -16.66
C ASP A 94 -9.65 26.06 -17.24
N ILE A 95 -10.76 26.74 -16.98
CA ILE A 95 -10.92 28.17 -17.34
C ILE A 95 -9.85 29.03 -16.65
N LEU A 96 -9.51 28.75 -15.38
CA LEU A 96 -8.46 29.48 -14.67
C LEU A 96 -7.06 29.23 -15.25
N VAL A 97 -6.82 28.04 -15.82
CA VAL A 97 -5.58 27.74 -16.55
C VAL A 97 -5.49 28.57 -17.84
N LEU A 98 -6.59 28.64 -18.59
CA LEU A 98 -6.65 29.33 -19.88
C LEU A 98 -6.66 30.86 -19.73
N SER A 99 -7.23 31.39 -18.65
CA SER A 99 -7.41 32.83 -18.40
C SER A 99 -6.81 33.26 -17.04
N PRO A 100 -5.47 33.24 -16.89
CA PRO A 100 -4.80 33.49 -15.60
C PRO A 100 -4.98 34.92 -15.07
N SER A 101 -5.31 35.90 -15.93
CA SER A 101 -5.62 37.27 -15.49
C SER A 101 -6.97 37.40 -14.77
N SER A 102 -7.85 36.39 -14.88
CA SER A 102 -9.17 36.40 -14.25
C SER A 102 -9.14 36.13 -12.74
N PHE A 103 -8.01 35.69 -12.21
CA PHE A 103 -7.84 35.36 -10.79
C PHE A 103 -6.40 35.65 -10.35
N THR A 104 -6.23 36.61 -9.44
CA THR A 104 -4.91 37.15 -9.08
C THR A 104 -4.30 36.47 -7.85
N ALA A 105 -5.08 35.75 -7.05
CA ALA A 105 -4.59 35.15 -5.80
C ALA A 105 -3.56 34.03 -6.03
N CYS A 106 -3.75 33.23 -7.08
CA CYS A 106 -2.76 32.26 -7.55
C CYS A 106 -2.90 32.02 -9.04
N GLN A 107 -1.81 31.55 -9.65
CA GLN A 107 -1.81 31.16 -11.06
C GLN A 107 -1.83 29.63 -11.18
N VAL A 108 -2.90 29.10 -11.78
CA VAL A 108 -3.03 27.67 -12.03
C VAL A 108 -2.23 27.30 -13.28
N SER A 109 -1.41 26.26 -13.18
CA SER A 109 -0.58 25.73 -14.26
C SER A 109 -1.29 24.60 -15.01
N GLU A 110 -1.82 23.62 -14.28
CA GLU A 110 -2.54 22.48 -14.85
C GLU A 110 -3.48 21.85 -13.82
N VAL A 111 -4.45 21.07 -14.33
CA VAL A 111 -5.42 20.30 -13.56
C VAL A 111 -5.40 18.85 -14.06
N ARG A 112 -5.39 17.88 -13.15
CA ARG A 112 -5.31 16.44 -13.49
C ARG A 112 -6.26 15.65 -12.63
N ASP A 113 -7.07 14.76 -13.22
CA ASP A 113 -7.78 13.77 -12.41
C ASP A 113 -6.82 12.69 -11.95
N VAL A 114 -6.95 12.29 -10.69
CA VAL A 114 -6.12 11.26 -10.07
C VAL A 114 -6.97 10.33 -9.20
N GLY A 115 -6.31 9.41 -8.52
CA GLY A 115 -6.93 8.58 -7.49
C GLY A 115 -7.90 7.54 -8.04
N SER A 116 -8.67 6.96 -7.11
CA SER A 116 -9.50 5.79 -7.38
C SER A 116 -10.55 6.01 -8.46
N TYR A 117 -11.10 7.23 -8.51
CA TYR A 117 -12.11 7.61 -9.50
C TYR A 117 -11.54 7.56 -10.92
N LYS A 118 -10.42 8.25 -11.16
CA LYS A 118 -9.74 8.27 -12.46
C LYS A 118 -9.42 6.86 -12.98
N HIS A 119 -9.01 5.95 -12.09
CA HIS A 119 -8.64 4.58 -12.46
C HIS A 119 -9.82 3.60 -12.53
N ASN A 120 -11.05 4.06 -12.26
CA ASN A 120 -12.21 3.18 -12.11
C ASN A 120 -11.94 2.05 -11.10
N THR A 121 -11.47 2.42 -9.92
CA THR A 121 -11.21 1.52 -8.79
C THR A 121 -11.82 2.03 -7.47
N ILE A 122 -12.85 2.89 -7.57
CA ILE A 122 -13.68 3.28 -6.43
C ILE A 122 -14.44 2.06 -5.89
N ILE A 123 -14.60 2.04 -4.57
CA ILE A 123 -15.45 1.10 -3.84
C ILE A 123 -16.46 1.89 -3.01
N ASN A 124 -17.59 1.26 -2.68
CA ASN A 124 -18.58 1.84 -1.79
C ASN A 124 -17.95 2.13 -0.42
N PRO A 125 -18.22 3.30 0.16
CA PRO A 125 -17.82 3.56 1.54
C PRO A 125 -18.48 2.54 2.49
N PRO A 126 -17.90 2.31 3.68
CA PRO A 126 -18.49 1.40 4.66
C PRO A 126 -19.96 1.74 4.93
N ILE A 127 -20.82 0.73 4.98
CA ILE A 127 -22.26 0.91 5.25
C ILE A 127 -22.41 1.61 6.60
N GLY A 128 -23.19 2.69 6.63
CA GLY A 128 -23.41 3.50 7.83
C GLY A 128 -22.27 4.47 8.17
N SER A 129 -21.18 4.50 7.40
CA SER A 129 -20.18 5.57 7.52
C SER A 129 -20.69 6.87 6.91
N GLN A 130 -20.23 8.00 7.45
CA GLN A 130 -20.49 9.33 6.90
C GLN A 130 -19.46 9.71 5.82
N ILE A 131 -18.71 8.73 5.30
CA ILE A 131 -17.66 8.96 4.32
C ILE A 131 -18.32 9.09 2.94
N PRO A 132 -18.18 10.23 2.25
CA PRO A 132 -18.78 10.41 0.93
C PRO A 132 -18.05 9.58 -0.12
N LEU A 133 -18.71 9.33 -1.25
CA LEU A 133 -18.07 8.80 -2.46
C LEU A 133 -17.19 9.90 -3.06
N THR A 134 -15.89 9.64 -3.21
CA THR A 134 -14.92 10.70 -3.53
C THR A 134 -14.28 10.57 -4.91
N SER A 135 -14.04 11.71 -5.56
CA SER A 135 -13.09 11.85 -6.67
C SER A 135 -12.02 12.88 -6.35
N ASP A 136 -10.84 12.74 -6.93
CA ASP A 136 -9.68 13.58 -6.62
C ASP A 136 -9.17 14.27 -7.89
N LEU A 137 -8.94 15.58 -7.80
CA LEU A 137 -8.32 16.42 -8.81
C LEU A 137 -7.06 17.03 -8.21
N VAL A 138 -5.91 16.92 -8.89
CA VAL A 138 -4.71 17.67 -8.51
C VAL A 138 -4.64 18.96 -9.31
N VAL A 139 -4.43 20.07 -8.62
CA VAL A 139 -4.25 21.39 -9.19
C VAL A 139 -2.82 21.86 -8.91
N VAL A 140 -2.04 22.06 -9.96
CA VAL A 140 -0.65 22.50 -9.88
C VAL A 140 -0.59 24.01 -10.05
N LEU A 141 -0.07 24.72 -9.06
CA LEU A 141 0.10 26.17 -9.09
C LEU A 141 1.50 26.54 -9.61
N LYS A 142 1.59 27.65 -10.36
CA LYS A 142 2.87 28.30 -10.70
C LYS A 142 3.45 29.07 -9.52
N THR A 143 2.57 29.60 -8.67
CA THR A 143 2.90 30.32 -7.43
C THR A 143 3.02 29.38 -6.24
N LEU A 144 3.47 29.90 -5.10
CA LEU A 144 3.47 29.16 -3.84
C LEU A 144 2.02 29.01 -3.32
N PRO A 145 1.64 27.83 -2.78
CA PRO A 145 0.29 27.56 -2.29
C PRO A 145 0.11 28.16 -0.89
N THR A 146 -0.15 29.47 -0.81
CA THR A 146 -0.48 30.13 0.47
C THR A 146 -1.88 29.76 0.94
N ARG A 147 -2.11 29.73 2.25
CA ARG A 147 -3.44 29.41 2.81
C ARG A 147 -4.51 30.39 2.33
N GLU A 148 -4.17 31.66 2.22
CA GLU A 148 -5.06 32.70 1.72
C GLU A 148 -5.42 32.48 0.24
N ALA A 149 -4.48 32.02 -0.58
CA ALA A 149 -4.76 31.72 -1.98
C ALA A 149 -5.68 30.50 -2.13
N ILE A 150 -5.54 29.50 -1.25
CA ILE A 150 -6.43 28.33 -1.19
C ILE A 150 -7.85 28.78 -0.85
N ASP A 151 -8.02 29.59 0.20
CA ASP A 151 -9.33 30.11 0.60
C ASP A 151 -9.98 30.98 -0.49
N GLN A 152 -9.19 31.83 -1.15
CA GLN A 152 -9.68 32.65 -2.27
C GLN A 152 -10.07 31.80 -3.47
N LEU A 153 -9.34 30.72 -3.77
CA LEU A 153 -9.71 29.77 -4.82
C LEU A 153 -11.03 29.06 -4.48
N GLY A 154 -11.20 28.63 -3.23
CA GLY A 154 -12.45 28.04 -2.75
C GLY A 154 -13.64 28.99 -2.87
N ASN A 155 -13.47 30.25 -2.50
CA ASN A 155 -14.50 31.29 -2.65
C ASN A 155 -14.83 31.57 -4.12
N ARG A 156 -13.81 31.59 -5.00
CA ARG A 156 -14.02 31.74 -6.44
C ARG A 156 -14.81 30.58 -7.01
N LEU A 157 -14.45 29.33 -6.69
CA LEU A 157 -15.20 28.15 -7.11
C LEU A 157 -16.64 28.18 -6.57
N LYS A 158 -16.84 28.63 -5.33
CA LYS A 158 -18.18 28.78 -4.76
C LYS A 158 -19.04 29.73 -5.59
N GLN A 159 -18.50 30.88 -6.00
CA GLN A 159 -19.21 31.84 -6.85
C GLN A 159 -19.49 31.30 -8.26
N ASP A 160 -18.53 30.59 -8.85
CA ASP A 160 -18.65 30.04 -10.21
C ASP A 160 -19.61 28.84 -10.27
N LEU A 161 -19.79 28.11 -9.17
CA LEU A 161 -20.57 26.86 -9.10
C LEU A 161 -21.95 27.01 -8.43
N GLN A 162 -22.22 28.12 -7.74
CA GLN A 162 -23.46 28.31 -6.97
C GLN A 162 -24.76 28.12 -7.78
N ASN A 163 -24.72 28.38 -9.10
CA ASN A 163 -25.87 28.25 -9.99
C ASN A 163 -25.93 26.88 -10.71
N GLU A 164 -24.85 26.10 -10.66
CA GLU A 164 -24.72 24.83 -11.37
C GLU A 164 -24.90 23.63 -10.44
N ILE A 165 -24.57 23.80 -9.16
CA ILE A 165 -24.55 22.73 -8.17
C ILE A 165 -25.30 23.19 -6.92
N GLU A 166 -26.49 22.62 -6.72
CA GLU A 166 -27.29 22.87 -5.52
C GLU A 166 -26.62 22.26 -4.27
N LEU A 167 -26.77 22.91 -3.11
CA LEU A 167 -26.26 22.47 -1.80
C LEU A 167 -24.74 22.22 -1.75
N LEU A 168 -23.96 22.88 -2.62
CA LEU A 168 -22.50 22.77 -2.62
C LEU A 168 -21.88 23.38 -1.36
N SER A 169 -21.17 22.56 -0.60
CA SER A 169 -20.29 22.98 0.49
C SER A 169 -18.84 22.95 0.02
N ILE A 170 -18.08 24.02 0.28
CA ILE A 170 -16.65 24.07 -0.01
C ILE A 170 -15.91 24.40 1.29
N ARG A 171 -14.95 23.55 1.65
CA ARG A 171 -14.06 23.76 2.80
C ARG A 171 -12.60 23.73 2.38
N SER A 172 -11.79 24.54 3.04
CA SER A 172 -10.34 24.45 2.97
C SER A 172 -9.82 23.35 3.89
N THR A 173 -8.83 22.60 3.43
CA THR A 173 -8.24 21.46 4.13
C THR A 173 -6.72 21.50 4.07
N ASP A 174 -6.06 20.64 4.83
CA ASP A 174 -4.60 20.53 4.86
C ASP A 174 -3.99 20.05 3.53
N TYR A 175 -4.82 19.62 2.57
CA TYR A 175 -4.41 19.20 1.22
C TYR A 175 -4.90 20.13 0.11
N GLY A 176 -5.74 21.13 0.42
CA GLY A 176 -6.30 22.05 -0.55
C GLY A 176 -7.77 22.35 -0.27
N LEU A 177 -8.68 21.86 -1.11
CA LEU A 177 -10.12 22.09 -0.96
C LEU A 177 -10.89 20.76 -0.99
N ALA A 178 -11.97 20.69 -0.21
CA ALA A 178 -12.97 19.64 -0.35
C ALA A 178 -14.31 20.26 -0.71
N LEU A 179 -14.86 19.82 -1.83
CA LEU A 179 -16.17 20.23 -2.35
C LEU A 179 -17.14 19.07 -2.11
N GLU A 180 -18.19 19.30 -1.34
CA GLU A 180 -19.16 18.27 -0.98
C GLU A 180 -20.55 18.61 -1.49
N ASN A 181 -21.24 17.59 -1.99
CA ASN A 181 -22.64 17.62 -2.35
C ASN A 181 -23.30 16.32 -1.88
N GLY A 182 -24.09 16.40 -0.80
CA GLY A 182 -24.76 15.24 -0.22
C GLY A 182 -23.79 14.14 0.22
N ASN A 183 -23.88 12.98 -0.44
CA ASN A 183 -23.03 11.82 -0.20
C ASN A 183 -21.81 11.74 -1.13
N MET A 184 -21.49 12.81 -1.88
CA MET A 184 -20.38 12.86 -2.81
C MET A 184 -19.41 13.98 -2.45
N ALA A 185 -18.13 13.75 -2.72
CA ALA A 185 -17.10 14.77 -2.56
C ALA A 185 -16.12 14.80 -3.73
N VAL A 186 -15.63 15.98 -4.06
CA VAL A 186 -14.49 16.19 -4.96
C VAL A 186 -13.39 16.87 -4.16
N HIS A 187 -12.26 16.21 -4.03
CA HIS A 187 -11.08 16.77 -3.40
C HIS A 187 -10.21 17.44 -4.44
N VAL A 188 -9.94 18.73 -4.24
CA VAL A 188 -8.98 19.48 -5.04
C VAL A 188 -7.67 19.53 -4.26
N LEU A 189 -6.77 18.62 -4.62
CA LEU A 189 -5.44 18.44 -4.05
C LEU A 189 -4.50 19.50 -4.63
N LEU A 190 -4.13 20.48 -3.82
CA LEU A 190 -3.28 21.59 -4.26
C LEU A 190 -1.80 21.25 -4.14
N THR A 191 -1.03 21.63 -5.16
CA THR A 191 0.43 21.52 -5.15
C THR A 191 1.04 22.67 -5.96
N THR A 192 2.36 22.74 -5.99
CA THR A 192 3.12 23.70 -6.80
C THR A 192 4.22 22.96 -7.56
N LEU A 193 4.84 23.65 -8.50
CA LEU A 193 5.94 23.11 -9.31
C LEU A 193 7.09 22.59 -8.42
N PRO A 194 7.77 21.49 -8.80
CA PRO A 194 8.89 20.95 -8.03
C PRO A 194 10.01 21.96 -7.73
N THR A 195 10.22 22.92 -8.63
CA THR A 195 11.18 24.02 -8.47
C THR A 195 10.87 24.91 -7.26
N ASN A 196 9.61 24.98 -6.84
CA ASN A 196 9.15 25.82 -5.75
C ASN A 196 9.21 25.15 -4.38
N TRP A 197 9.43 23.83 -4.31
CA TRP A 197 9.35 23.08 -3.03
C TRP A 197 10.37 23.53 -1.99
N GLN A 198 11.54 23.99 -2.40
CA GLN A 198 12.57 24.49 -1.49
C GLN A 198 12.18 25.82 -0.85
N SER A 199 11.34 26.60 -1.53
CA SER A 199 10.86 27.91 -1.09
C SER A 199 9.58 27.83 -0.25
N LEU A 200 9.07 26.61 0.00
CA LEU A 200 7.91 26.42 0.87
C LEU A 200 8.29 26.68 2.33
N ASP A 201 7.41 27.41 3.00
CA ASP A 201 7.47 27.81 4.41
C ASP A 201 6.22 27.24 5.09
N SER A 202 6.41 26.42 6.13
CA SER A 202 5.32 25.72 6.83
C SER A 202 4.33 26.64 7.54
N SER A 203 4.70 27.89 7.82
CA SER A 203 3.83 28.86 8.49
C SER A 203 2.87 29.56 7.52
N LEU A 204 3.25 29.71 6.26
CA LEU A 204 2.51 30.47 5.25
C LEU A 204 1.88 29.57 4.17
N HIS A 205 2.53 28.45 3.87
CA HIS A 205 2.19 27.60 2.72
C HIS A 205 1.62 26.26 3.15
N LEU A 206 1.02 25.57 2.17
CA LEU A 206 0.69 24.16 2.29
C LEU A 206 1.96 23.35 2.62
N ASP A 207 1.82 22.34 3.48
CA ASP A 207 2.94 21.52 3.91
C ASP A 207 3.72 20.93 2.72
N ARG A 208 5.05 20.91 2.84
CA ARG A 208 5.94 20.43 1.79
C ARG A 208 5.71 18.96 1.47
N THR A 209 5.43 18.14 2.48
CA THR A 209 5.14 16.71 2.31
C THR A 209 3.83 16.52 1.55
N ILE A 210 2.80 17.27 1.92
CA ILE A 210 1.50 17.23 1.22
C ILE A 210 1.63 17.70 -0.23
N CYS A 211 2.32 18.81 -0.48
CA CYS A 211 2.60 19.28 -1.84
C CYS A 211 3.26 18.20 -2.70
N LYS A 212 4.28 17.53 -2.15
CA LYS A 212 4.95 16.42 -2.84
C LYS A 212 3.98 15.27 -3.10
N GLN A 213 3.26 14.80 -2.07
CA GLN A 213 2.29 13.70 -2.20
C GLN A 213 1.25 13.97 -3.30
N ASN A 214 0.66 15.17 -3.30
CA ASN A 214 -0.31 15.60 -4.31
C ASN A 214 0.31 15.61 -5.72
N PHE A 215 1.55 16.08 -5.87
CA PHE A 215 2.26 16.03 -7.15
C PHE A 215 2.57 14.60 -7.60
N TYR A 216 3.00 13.73 -6.68
CA TYR A 216 3.25 12.32 -6.98
C TYR A 216 1.97 11.57 -7.35
N ALA A 217 0.79 11.98 -6.86
CA ALA A 217 -0.49 11.41 -7.28
C ALA A 217 -0.72 11.57 -8.80
N ILE A 218 -0.23 12.65 -9.42
CA ILE A 218 -0.26 12.81 -10.89
C ILE A 218 0.61 11.75 -11.56
N LYS A 219 1.83 11.52 -11.04
CA LYS A 219 2.76 10.52 -11.58
C LYS A 219 2.21 9.10 -11.42
N HIS A 220 1.67 8.77 -10.26
CA HIS A 220 0.99 7.51 -10.01
C HIS A 220 -0.17 7.33 -10.99
N ALA A 221 -0.98 8.38 -11.19
CA ALA A 221 -2.13 8.29 -12.06
C ALA A 221 -1.74 8.01 -13.52
N LYS A 222 -0.69 8.68 -14.01
CA LYS A 222 -0.13 8.43 -15.34
C LYS A 222 0.40 7.01 -15.48
N TRP A 223 1.17 6.52 -14.49
CA TRP A 223 1.71 5.16 -14.54
C TRP A 223 0.60 4.10 -14.56
N VAL A 224 -0.45 4.26 -13.74
CA VAL A 224 -1.58 3.32 -13.74
C VAL A 224 -2.30 3.32 -15.10
N ASP A 225 -2.50 4.48 -15.71
CA ASP A 225 -3.13 4.56 -17.04
C ASP A 225 -2.30 3.86 -18.14
N GLU A 226 -0.96 3.97 -18.07
CA GLU A 226 -0.05 3.43 -19.09
C GLU A 226 0.29 1.96 -18.88
N VAL A 227 0.32 1.48 -17.63
CA VAL A 227 0.87 0.16 -17.26
C VAL A 227 -0.19 -0.79 -16.73
N CYS A 228 -1.20 -0.30 -16.00
CA CYS A 228 -2.22 -1.11 -15.33
C CYS A 228 -3.50 -1.27 -16.16
N ILE A 229 -3.36 -1.54 -17.46
CA ILE A 229 -4.48 -1.53 -18.42
C ILE A 229 -5.45 -2.71 -18.22
N HIS A 230 -4.93 -3.87 -17.78
CA HIS A 230 -5.71 -5.10 -17.75
C HIS A 230 -6.88 -5.05 -16.73
N PRO A 231 -8.10 -5.51 -17.09
CA PRO A 231 -9.26 -5.46 -16.18
C PRO A 231 -9.04 -6.18 -14.84
N SER A 232 -8.28 -7.29 -14.82
CA SER A 232 -8.01 -8.01 -13.56
C SER A 232 -7.22 -7.18 -12.56
N ASN A 233 -6.43 -6.20 -13.03
CA ASN A 233 -5.74 -5.27 -12.13
C ASN A 233 -6.75 -4.41 -11.37
N LYS A 234 -7.73 -3.83 -12.07
CA LYS A 234 -8.79 -3.01 -11.45
C LYS A 234 -9.64 -3.81 -10.47
N LEU A 235 -9.94 -5.08 -10.80
CA LEU A 235 -10.64 -5.99 -9.90
C LEU A 235 -9.82 -6.24 -8.62
N LEU A 236 -8.55 -6.60 -8.76
CA LEU A 236 -7.68 -6.88 -7.63
C LEU A 236 -7.48 -5.63 -6.74
N VAL A 237 -7.30 -4.45 -7.33
CA VAL A 237 -7.21 -3.18 -6.57
C VAL A 237 -8.47 -2.96 -5.72
N ARG A 238 -9.68 -3.19 -6.27
CA ARG A 238 -10.92 -3.06 -5.49
C ARG A 238 -10.99 -4.07 -4.35
N LEU A 239 -10.64 -5.33 -4.61
CA LEU A 239 -10.61 -6.38 -3.57
C LEU A 239 -9.64 -6.04 -2.45
N LEU A 240 -8.44 -5.57 -2.77
CA LEU A 240 -7.43 -5.22 -1.77
C LEU A 240 -7.86 -4.01 -0.93
N LYS A 241 -8.52 -3.01 -1.53
CA LYS A 241 -9.12 -1.88 -0.80
C LYS A 241 -10.23 -2.34 0.13
N ASP A 242 -11.13 -3.20 -0.35
CA ASP A 242 -12.20 -3.78 0.47
C ASP A 242 -11.65 -4.62 1.63
N LEU A 243 -10.64 -5.45 1.36
CA LEU A 243 -9.97 -6.26 2.37
C LEU A 243 -9.30 -5.37 3.43
N ARG A 244 -8.62 -4.29 3.00
CA ARG A 244 -8.02 -3.28 3.89
C ARG A 244 -9.06 -2.58 4.76
N GLN A 245 -10.24 -2.29 4.23
CA GLN A 245 -11.32 -1.66 4.99
C GLN A 245 -11.89 -2.58 6.08
N ARG A 246 -11.91 -3.90 5.83
CA ARG A 246 -12.46 -4.88 6.78
C ARG A 246 -11.45 -5.37 7.81
N PHE A 247 -10.17 -5.39 7.47
CA PHE A 247 -9.11 -5.89 8.34
C PHE A 247 -8.06 -4.80 8.59
N ASN A 248 -8.16 -4.16 9.78
CA ASN A 248 -7.30 -3.05 10.20
C ASN A 248 -5.80 -3.36 10.15
N GLY A 249 -5.41 -4.64 10.24
CA GLY A 249 -4.00 -5.02 10.12
C GLY A 249 -3.39 -4.72 8.74
N LEU A 250 -4.22 -4.56 7.70
CA LEU A 250 -3.80 -4.20 6.34
C LEU A 250 -3.78 -2.68 6.10
N GLU A 251 -4.12 -1.86 7.10
CA GLU A 251 -4.12 -0.40 7.02
C GLU A 251 -2.82 0.20 6.43
N PRO A 252 -1.61 -0.33 6.72
CA PRO A 252 -0.36 0.20 6.17
C PRO A 252 -0.23 0.14 4.63
N LEU A 253 -1.06 -0.69 3.96
CA LEU A 253 -1.13 -0.72 2.50
C LEU A 253 -1.79 0.57 1.98
N ASN A 254 -0.98 1.59 1.75
CA ASN A 254 -1.47 2.82 1.14
C ASN A 254 -1.96 2.57 -0.32
N PRO A 255 -2.76 3.48 -0.89
CA PRO A 255 -3.35 3.28 -2.23
C PRO A 255 -2.32 3.05 -3.35
N TRP A 256 -1.11 3.61 -3.23
CA TRP A 256 -0.05 3.39 -4.21
C TRP A 256 0.50 1.97 -4.13
N LEU A 257 0.81 1.48 -2.93
CA LEU A 257 1.24 0.10 -2.69
C LEU A 257 0.21 -0.91 -3.18
N ILE A 258 -1.10 -0.63 -3.01
CA ILE A 258 -2.16 -1.49 -3.53
C ILE A 258 -2.09 -1.60 -5.06
N ASN A 259 -1.85 -0.50 -5.77
CA ASN A 259 -1.71 -0.52 -7.24
C ASN A 259 -0.46 -1.30 -7.67
N LEU A 260 0.69 -1.06 -7.02
CA LEU A 260 1.93 -1.79 -7.30
C LEU A 260 1.77 -3.29 -7.04
N LEU A 261 1.16 -3.66 -5.90
CA LEU A 261 0.94 -5.06 -5.53
C LEU A 261 0.00 -5.74 -6.52
N ALA A 262 -1.11 -5.08 -6.87
CA ALA A 262 -2.05 -5.63 -7.84
C ALA A 262 -1.39 -5.86 -9.20
N HIS A 263 -0.62 -4.89 -9.68
CA HIS A 263 0.11 -5.00 -10.95
C HIS A 263 1.14 -6.13 -10.91
N HIS A 264 1.94 -6.19 -9.85
CA HIS A 264 2.92 -7.25 -9.64
C HIS A 264 2.25 -8.63 -9.66
N CYS A 265 1.14 -8.79 -8.93
CA CYS A 265 0.41 -10.05 -8.87
C CYS A 265 -0.16 -10.47 -10.23
N VAL A 266 -0.70 -9.54 -11.03
CA VAL A 266 -1.35 -9.86 -12.30
C VAL A 266 -0.36 -10.08 -13.44
N THR A 267 0.71 -9.29 -13.49
CA THR A 267 1.58 -9.17 -14.68
C THR A 267 2.97 -9.77 -14.49
N ASN A 268 3.54 -9.77 -13.28
CA ASN A 268 4.90 -10.27 -13.09
C ASN A 268 4.88 -11.79 -12.92
N ASN A 269 4.91 -12.57 -14.00
CA ASN A 269 4.97 -14.03 -13.94
C ASN A 269 5.92 -14.60 -15.01
N ASN A 270 6.33 -15.85 -14.83
CA ASN A 270 7.31 -16.52 -15.71
C ASN A 270 6.84 -16.64 -17.17
N ASN A 271 5.53 -16.58 -17.43
CA ASN A 271 4.94 -16.63 -18.76
C ASN A 271 4.47 -15.22 -19.15
N SER A 272 5.41 -14.36 -19.52
CA SER A 272 5.24 -12.91 -19.74
C SER A 272 4.09 -12.47 -20.67
N THR A 273 3.46 -13.40 -21.40
CA THR A 273 2.32 -13.16 -22.29
C THR A 273 0.95 -13.45 -21.65
N GLU A 274 0.88 -14.21 -20.56
CA GLU A 274 -0.37 -14.64 -19.94
C GLU A 274 -0.59 -13.91 -18.61
N GLN A 275 -1.70 -13.19 -18.50
CA GLN A 275 -2.07 -12.50 -17.26
C GLN A 275 -2.83 -13.46 -16.35
N LEU A 276 -2.60 -13.35 -15.04
CA LEU A 276 -3.18 -14.29 -14.09
C LEU A 276 -4.70 -14.06 -13.90
N PRO A 277 -5.48 -15.14 -13.71
CA PRO A 277 -6.89 -15.03 -13.40
C PRO A 277 -7.11 -14.38 -12.02
N PRO A 278 -8.26 -13.73 -11.77
CA PRO A 278 -8.52 -12.98 -10.53
C PRO A 278 -8.34 -13.79 -9.24
N SER A 279 -8.78 -15.05 -9.24
CA SER A 279 -8.66 -15.96 -8.09
C SER A 279 -7.21 -16.24 -7.73
N TYR A 280 -6.36 -16.46 -8.73
CA TYR A 280 -4.95 -16.69 -8.52
C TYR A 280 -4.22 -15.40 -8.12
N ALA A 281 -4.49 -14.28 -8.80
CA ALA A 281 -3.87 -13.00 -8.47
C ALA A 281 -4.20 -12.55 -7.03
N PHE A 282 -5.44 -12.76 -6.58
CA PHE A 282 -5.85 -12.50 -5.19
C PHE A 282 -5.13 -13.40 -4.18
N LYS A 283 -5.07 -14.71 -4.43
CA LYS A 283 -4.30 -15.65 -3.58
C LYS A 283 -2.83 -15.25 -3.51
N ARG A 284 -2.22 -14.92 -4.66
CA ARG A 284 -0.83 -14.51 -4.77
C ARG A 284 -0.54 -13.24 -3.97
N ALA A 285 -1.44 -12.25 -3.99
CA ALA A 285 -1.29 -11.04 -3.19
C ALA A 285 -1.16 -11.37 -1.69
N LEU A 286 -2.05 -12.22 -1.16
CA LEU A 286 -1.97 -12.68 0.23
C LEU A 286 -0.73 -13.53 0.51
N GLN A 287 -0.31 -14.39 -0.43
CA GLN A 287 0.90 -15.20 -0.31
C GLN A 287 2.17 -14.34 -0.22
N LEU A 288 2.30 -13.34 -1.09
CA LEU A 288 3.45 -12.42 -1.08
C LEU A 288 3.50 -11.59 0.21
N LEU A 289 2.35 -11.05 0.65
CA LEU A 289 2.29 -10.35 1.92
C LEU A 289 2.65 -11.28 3.09
N SER A 290 2.17 -12.52 3.05
CA SER A 290 2.44 -13.54 4.08
C SER A 290 3.89 -14.01 4.11
N SER A 291 4.58 -14.00 2.96
CA SER A 291 5.99 -14.37 2.84
C SER A 291 6.94 -13.23 3.24
N GLY A 292 6.40 -12.11 3.74
CA GLY A 292 7.17 -11.00 4.26
C GLY A 292 7.63 -10.01 3.20
N LEU A 293 6.84 -9.79 2.13
CA LEU A 293 7.17 -8.83 1.06
C LEU A 293 7.64 -7.47 1.59
N PHE A 294 7.05 -6.98 2.67
CA PHE A 294 7.40 -5.70 3.28
C PHE A 294 8.21 -5.81 4.57
N LEU A 295 8.68 -7.00 4.95
CA LEU A 295 9.50 -7.18 6.15
C LEU A 295 10.97 -6.75 5.91
N PRO A 296 11.73 -6.46 6.99
CA PRO A 296 13.15 -6.17 6.88
C PRO A 296 13.92 -7.30 6.19
N GLY A 297 14.81 -6.94 5.26
CA GLY A 297 15.57 -7.89 4.44
C GLY A 297 14.95 -8.18 3.07
N SER A 298 13.66 -7.89 2.87
CA SER A 298 13.02 -7.93 1.55
C SER A 298 13.30 -6.64 0.76
N ASN A 299 13.44 -6.76 -0.56
CA ASN A 299 13.41 -5.61 -1.48
C ASN A 299 12.06 -4.88 -1.41
N GLY A 300 10.96 -5.60 -1.23
CA GLY A 300 9.61 -5.08 -1.45
C GLY A 300 9.26 -5.00 -2.93
N LEU A 301 8.30 -4.16 -3.28
CA LEU A 301 7.91 -3.89 -4.66
C LEU A 301 8.82 -2.83 -5.29
N TYR A 302 9.10 -2.94 -6.58
CA TYR A 302 9.76 -1.89 -7.35
C TYR A 302 8.79 -0.71 -7.55
N ASP A 303 9.23 0.50 -7.20
CA ASP A 303 8.51 1.75 -7.43
C ASP A 303 9.09 2.46 -8.68
N PRO A 304 8.38 2.43 -9.82
CA PRO A 304 8.84 3.02 -11.08
C PRO A 304 8.89 4.54 -11.05
N ILE A 305 8.25 5.20 -10.07
CA ILE A 305 8.23 6.67 -9.98
C ILE A 305 9.45 7.20 -9.25
N ASN A 306 9.96 6.44 -8.28
CA ASN A 306 11.16 6.76 -7.52
C ASN A 306 12.39 5.98 -8.00
N ASP A 307 12.22 5.11 -9.01
CA ASP A 307 13.25 4.23 -9.56
C ASP A 307 14.02 3.45 -8.48
N THR A 308 13.27 2.94 -7.50
CA THR A 308 13.83 2.25 -6.34
C THR A 308 12.82 1.27 -5.77
N TYR A 309 13.28 0.29 -5.00
CA TYR A 309 12.37 -0.60 -4.30
C TYR A 309 11.79 0.05 -3.06
N THR A 310 10.53 -0.27 -2.76
CA THR A 310 9.72 0.29 -1.67
C THR A 310 10.39 0.18 -0.29
N ASN A 311 11.05 -0.93 0.03
CA ASN A 311 11.77 -1.08 1.30
C ASN A 311 13.18 -0.45 1.29
N LEU A 312 13.69 -0.09 0.10
CA LEU A 312 14.99 0.56 -0.08
C LEU A 312 14.87 2.08 -0.25
N SER A 313 13.65 2.60 -0.34
CA SER A 313 13.37 4.03 -0.46
C SER A 313 13.82 4.76 0.83
N ARG A 314 14.93 5.49 0.73
CA ARG A 314 15.50 6.33 1.80
C ARG A 314 15.33 7.80 1.41
N PRO A 315 15.22 8.74 2.38
CA PRO A 315 15.48 8.60 3.82
C PRO A 315 14.31 8.09 4.67
N LYS A 316 13.06 8.11 4.18
CA LYS A 316 11.88 7.73 4.99
C LYS A 316 11.28 6.40 4.50
N PRO A 317 11.30 5.33 5.31
CA PRO A 317 10.64 4.08 4.95
C PRO A 317 9.12 4.29 4.80
N ILE A 318 8.50 3.50 3.93
CA ILE A 318 7.06 3.63 3.63
C ILE A 318 6.19 3.19 4.81
N MET A 319 6.69 2.25 5.63
CA MET A 319 6.02 1.69 6.81
C MET A 319 7.02 1.50 7.95
N THR A 320 6.57 1.67 9.18
CA THR A 320 7.33 1.33 10.41
C THR A 320 7.47 -0.18 10.57
N LEU A 321 8.39 -0.63 11.45
CA LEU A 321 8.59 -2.08 11.69
C LEU A 321 7.35 -2.75 12.28
N GLU A 322 6.64 -2.05 13.17
CA GLU A 322 5.38 -2.54 13.76
C GLU A 322 4.28 -2.67 12.70
N GLU A 323 4.16 -1.69 11.79
CA GLU A 323 3.22 -1.75 10.68
C GLU A 323 3.55 -2.89 9.70
N GLN A 324 4.84 -3.12 9.42
CA GLN A 324 5.31 -4.22 8.58
C GLN A 324 4.97 -5.59 9.19
N ASP A 325 5.24 -5.78 10.49
CA ASP A 325 4.86 -7.00 11.22
C ASP A 325 3.34 -7.20 11.21
N ARG A 326 2.60 -6.13 11.55
CA ARG A 326 1.13 -6.12 11.53
C ARG A 326 0.54 -6.55 10.20
N LEU A 327 1.05 -5.98 9.12
CA LEU A 327 0.65 -6.32 7.76
C LEU A 327 0.93 -7.81 7.45
N CYS A 328 2.11 -8.30 7.85
CA CYS A 328 2.55 -9.66 7.58
C CYS A 328 1.72 -10.70 8.34
N TYR A 329 1.61 -10.62 9.67
CA TYR A 329 0.89 -11.64 10.45
C TYR A 329 -0.62 -11.61 10.15
N THR A 330 -1.18 -10.44 9.84
CA THR A 330 -2.57 -10.31 9.38
C THR A 330 -2.76 -11.03 8.06
N SER A 331 -1.85 -10.83 7.10
CA SER A 331 -1.90 -11.51 5.81
C SER A 331 -1.73 -13.03 5.94
N GLN A 332 -0.84 -13.49 6.80
CA GLN A 332 -0.65 -14.93 7.10
C GLN A 332 -1.92 -15.55 7.68
N THR A 333 -2.58 -14.84 8.59
CA THR A 333 -3.86 -15.25 9.18
C THR A 333 -4.95 -15.33 8.11
N LEU A 334 -5.08 -14.29 7.28
CA LEU A 334 -6.06 -14.24 6.20
C LEU A 334 -5.82 -15.28 5.10
N LEU A 335 -4.56 -15.60 4.79
CA LEU A 335 -4.22 -16.64 3.82
C LEU A 335 -4.68 -18.03 4.30
N ARG A 336 -4.49 -18.33 5.59
CA ARG A 336 -5.00 -19.57 6.20
C ARG A 336 -6.52 -19.59 6.24
N ALA A 337 -7.14 -18.46 6.63
CA ALA A 337 -8.59 -18.32 6.63
C ALA A 337 -9.19 -18.47 5.22
N LEU A 338 -8.51 -17.98 4.17
CA LEU A 338 -8.95 -18.09 2.77
C LEU A 338 -9.04 -19.56 2.33
N ALA A 339 -8.10 -20.39 2.75
CA ALA A 339 -8.09 -21.82 2.45
C ALA A 339 -9.23 -22.59 3.14
N ILE A 340 -9.70 -22.12 4.30
CA ILE A 340 -10.76 -22.76 5.10
C ILE A 340 -12.14 -22.23 4.72
N HIS A 341 -12.26 -20.91 4.56
CA HIS A 341 -13.53 -20.22 4.37
C HIS A 341 -13.38 -18.97 3.47
N PRO A 342 -13.33 -19.12 2.14
CA PRO A 342 -13.08 -18.00 1.23
C PRO A 342 -14.18 -16.93 1.25
N LYS A 343 -15.44 -17.33 1.49
CA LYS A 343 -16.57 -16.41 1.59
C LYS A 343 -16.47 -15.46 2.79
N TYR A 344 -15.95 -15.95 3.92
CA TYR A 344 -15.65 -15.11 5.07
C TYR A 344 -14.57 -14.08 4.76
N VAL A 345 -13.43 -14.50 4.17
CA VAL A 345 -12.33 -13.58 3.84
C VAL A 345 -12.75 -12.53 2.82
N LEU A 346 -13.58 -12.90 1.85
CA LEU A 346 -14.13 -11.97 0.86
C LEU A 346 -15.33 -11.17 1.40
N GLY A 347 -15.87 -11.48 2.57
CA GLY A 347 -16.98 -10.74 3.17
C GLY A 347 -18.33 -10.97 2.49
N THR A 348 -18.51 -12.10 1.79
CA THR A 348 -19.83 -12.54 1.28
C THR A 348 -20.61 -13.35 2.30
N GLU A 349 -19.93 -13.90 3.31
CA GLU A 349 -20.55 -14.52 4.49
C GLU A 349 -19.95 -13.93 5.77
N ASN A 350 -20.80 -13.72 6.78
CA ASN A 350 -20.35 -13.27 8.10
C ASN A 350 -19.69 -14.43 8.85
N GLY A 351 -18.82 -14.10 9.81
CA GLY A 351 -18.19 -15.10 10.67
C GLY A 351 -17.64 -14.48 11.95
N PRO A 352 -16.92 -15.27 12.77
CA PRO A 352 -16.35 -14.79 14.01
C PRO A 352 -15.27 -13.74 13.75
N ASP A 353 -14.94 -12.95 14.77
CA ASP A 353 -13.70 -12.17 14.75
C ASP A 353 -12.51 -13.11 14.96
N ILE A 354 -11.82 -13.45 13.87
CA ILE A 354 -10.69 -14.40 13.90
C ILE A 354 -9.46 -13.85 14.64
N PHE A 355 -9.42 -12.55 14.96
CA PHE A 355 -8.32 -11.92 15.70
C PHE A 355 -8.60 -11.78 17.19
N ALA A 356 -9.85 -12.00 17.65
CA ALA A 356 -10.22 -11.88 19.06
C ALA A 356 -9.73 -13.05 19.93
N GLY A 357 -9.42 -14.20 19.33
CA GLY A 357 -8.94 -15.40 20.02
C GLY A 357 -9.25 -16.67 19.22
N PRO A 358 -9.05 -17.86 19.83
CA PRO A 358 -9.41 -19.13 19.20
C PRO A 358 -10.90 -19.18 18.85
N CYS A 359 -11.23 -19.54 17.60
CA CYS A 359 -12.60 -19.63 17.12
C CYS A 359 -12.80 -20.86 16.22
N GLU A 360 -14.06 -21.22 15.95
CA GLU A 360 -14.38 -22.21 14.91
C GLU A 360 -14.66 -21.49 13.59
N LEU A 361 -13.94 -21.84 12.52
CA LEU A 361 -14.12 -21.29 11.17
C LEU A 361 -14.43 -22.43 10.20
N ASN A 362 -15.66 -22.46 9.68
CA ASN A 362 -16.14 -23.50 8.75
C ASN A 362 -15.85 -24.95 9.23
N GLY A 363 -16.12 -25.23 10.51
CA GLY A 363 -15.89 -26.55 11.12
C GLY A 363 -14.44 -26.83 11.56
N VAL A 364 -13.53 -25.86 11.43
CA VAL A 364 -12.11 -26.00 11.78
C VAL A 364 -11.76 -25.07 12.94
N MET A 365 -11.12 -25.60 13.98
CA MET A 365 -10.53 -24.76 15.03
C MET A 365 -9.43 -23.87 14.44
N PHE A 366 -9.61 -22.56 14.56
CA PHE A 366 -8.77 -21.54 13.96
C PHE A 366 -8.17 -20.64 15.05
N VAL A 367 -6.87 -20.35 14.91
CA VAL A 367 -6.13 -19.42 15.76
C VAL A 367 -5.36 -18.47 14.86
N ALA A 368 -5.46 -17.17 15.09
CA ALA A 368 -4.71 -16.15 14.36
C ALA A 368 -3.20 -16.22 14.68
N ASN A 369 -2.38 -15.67 13.77
CA ASN A 369 -0.99 -15.40 14.09
C ASN A 369 -0.91 -14.21 15.04
N GLU A 370 0.02 -14.26 15.98
CA GLU A 370 0.26 -13.19 16.95
C GLU A 370 1.35 -12.23 16.45
N PRO A 371 1.30 -10.95 16.88
CA PRO A 371 2.39 -10.01 16.61
C PRO A 371 3.69 -10.48 17.25
N ILE A 372 4.80 -10.11 16.63
CA ILE A 372 6.11 -10.31 17.25
C ILE A 372 6.26 -9.28 18.37
N VAL A 373 6.39 -9.76 19.60
CA VAL A 373 6.72 -8.90 20.73
C VAL A 373 8.19 -8.52 20.64
N PHE A 374 8.45 -7.28 20.24
CA PHE A 374 9.77 -6.67 20.36
C PHE A 374 10.09 -6.52 21.86
N LYS A 375 10.83 -7.49 22.41
CA LYS A 375 11.39 -7.34 23.76
C LYS A 375 12.55 -6.36 23.67
N ASP A 376 12.34 -5.14 24.15
CA ASP A 376 13.44 -4.20 24.26
C ASP A 376 14.56 -4.77 25.16
N GLN A 377 15.80 -4.60 24.66
CA GLN A 377 17.10 -4.70 25.35
C GLN A 377 17.96 -5.98 25.31
N SER A 378 17.73 -7.02 24.50
CA SER A 378 18.72 -8.13 24.45
C SER A 378 19.19 -8.65 23.10
N ASN A 379 18.65 -8.19 21.97
CA ASN A 379 19.14 -8.62 20.66
C ASN A 379 19.54 -7.39 19.82
N GLY A 380 20.72 -6.85 20.13
CA GLY A 380 21.58 -5.84 19.46
C GLY A 380 21.30 -5.28 18.04
N HIS A 381 20.07 -5.23 17.55
CA HIS A 381 19.70 -4.80 16.19
C HIS A 381 18.38 -4.02 16.13
N ALA A 382 17.70 -3.80 17.26
CA ALA A 382 16.67 -2.78 17.32
C ALA A 382 17.38 -1.42 17.34
N ILE A 383 17.36 -0.73 16.20
CA ILE A 383 17.79 0.65 16.12
C ILE A 383 16.78 1.44 16.95
N ASP A 384 17.20 1.84 18.15
CA ASP A 384 16.49 2.77 19.03
C ASP A 384 16.06 4.00 18.21
N ASP A 385 14.87 4.56 18.46
CA ASP A 385 14.39 5.79 17.83
C ASP A 385 15.41 6.93 17.92
N THR A 386 16.22 6.92 18.98
CA THR A 386 17.35 7.82 19.19
C THR A 386 18.50 7.58 18.21
N GLN A 387 18.77 6.34 17.82
CA GLN A 387 19.75 5.96 16.79
C GLN A 387 19.23 6.17 15.37
N GLN A 388 17.92 6.01 15.14
CA GLN A 388 17.30 6.44 13.88
C GLN A 388 17.51 7.94 13.68
N GLN A 389 17.21 8.77 14.70
CA GLN A 389 17.42 10.22 14.65
C GLN A 389 18.90 10.62 14.49
N ALA A 390 19.83 9.89 15.12
CA ALA A 390 21.26 10.14 14.97
C ALA A 390 21.78 9.85 13.55
N MET A 391 21.31 8.78 12.90
CA MET A 391 21.62 8.52 11.48
C MET A 391 21.05 9.57 10.53
N PHE A 392 19.96 10.25 10.90
CA PHE A 392 19.43 11.38 10.13
C PHE A 392 20.21 12.69 10.32
N ALA A 393 20.99 12.82 11.39
CA ALA A 393 21.83 13.99 11.66
C ALA A 393 23.17 13.94 10.92
N GLU A 394 23.78 12.76 10.77
CA GLU A 394 25.08 12.60 10.08
C GLU A 394 25.00 12.72 8.55
N VAL A 395 23.80 12.74 7.96
CA VAL A 395 23.59 12.94 6.51
C VAL A 395 23.43 14.43 6.15
N ASN A 396 23.26 15.30 7.14
CA ASN A 396 23.11 16.75 6.96
C ASN A 396 24.33 17.57 7.40
N SER A 397 25.49 16.92 7.60
CA SER A 397 26.80 17.58 7.76
C SER A 397 27.61 17.56 6.48
#